data_AF-A0A6I4TQ85-F1
#
_entry.id   AF-A0A6I4TQ85-F1
#
_cell.length_a   1.000
_cell.length_b   1.000
_cell.length_c   1.000
_cell.angle_alpha   90.00
_cell.angle_beta   90.00
_cell.angle_gamma   90.00
#
_symmetry.space_group_name_H-M   'P 1'
#
loop_
_entity.id
_entity.type
_entity.pdbx_description
1 polymer ?
#
loop_
_entity_poly.entity_id
_entity_poly.type
_entity_poly.pdbx_seq_one_letter_code
_entity_poly.pdbx_strand_id
1 'polypeptide(L)'
;MSRAGNGRFQKGQSGNPNGRPKARRPNNSAFDIILDKSLTVTQNGGARELTVEEALELQTYQAALGGSRMAIRKVLKMIEKREAALAKKAPVQSTPIKTEFHYTSDNANEAMRLLDIAEPDPGMEGRRWFVNAWATQAALSRPGRKRYEGKEVDNIKFFTKDCNTLRWPRGNYR
;
A
#
# COMPACT_ATOMS: atom_id res chain seq x y z
N MET A 1 34.99 4.63 12.25
CA MET A 1 34.83 3.26 11.70
C MET A 1 33.45 3.15 11.06
N SER A 2 33.34 3.36 9.75
CA SER A 2 32.08 3.31 9.01
C SER A 2 31.88 1.94 8.37
N ARG A 3 30.96 1.13 8.91
CA ARG A 3 30.49 -0.10 8.23
C ARG A 3 29.42 0.28 7.21
N ALA A 4 29.86 0.67 6.02
CA ALA A 4 29.01 0.58 4.84
C ALA A 4 28.86 -0.92 4.52
N GLY A 5 27.75 -1.52 4.96
CA GLY A 5 27.44 -2.92 4.65
C GLY A 5 27.25 -3.07 3.15
N ASN A 6 28.20 -3.75 2.49
CA ASN A 6 28.14 -4.12 1.08
C ASN A 6 26.88 -4.96 0.83
N GLY A 7 25.79 -4.34 0.37
CA GLY A 7 24.56 -5.01 -0.07
C GLY A 7 24.71 -5.82 -1.37
N ARG A 8 25.93 -6.26 -1.68
CA ARG A 8 26.25 -7.09 -2.85
C ARG A 8 26.28 -8.55 -2.40
N PHE A 9 25.52 -9.40 -3.08
CA PHE A 9 25.57 -10.83 -2.84
C PHE A 9 26.98 -11.39 -3.09
N GLN A 10 27.38 -12.41 -2.33
CA GLN A 10 28.66 -13.08 -2.54
C GLN A 10 28.69 -13.71 -3.94
N LYS A 11 29.86 -13.72 -4.58
CA LYS A 11 30.03 -14.34 -5.89
C LYS A 11 29.67 -15.83 -5.79
N GLY A 12 28.66 -16.26 -6.55
CA GLY A 12 28.12 -17.62 -6.48
C GLY A 12 26.84 -17.76 -5.65
N GLN A 13 26.40 -16.70 -4.98
CA GLN A 13 25.17 -16.69 -4.18
C GLN A 13 24.14 -15.76 -4.80
N SER A 14 23.02 -16.33 -5.24
CA SER A 14 21.86 -15.58 -5.72
C SER A 14 21.03 -15.10 -4.52
N GLY A 15 20.50 -13.87 -4.59
CA GLY A 15 19.50 -13.38 -3.63
C GLY A 15 18.17 -14.14 -3.64
N ASN A 16 17.97 -14.99 -4.64
CA ASN A 16 16.86 -15.93 -4.72
C ASN A 16 17.41 -17.34 -4.97
N PRO A 17 17.75 -18.11 -3.91
CA PRO A 17 18.32 -19.45 -4.04
C PRO A 17 17.38 -20.47 -4.69
N ASN A 18 16.06 -20.24 -4.62
CA ASN A 18 15.05 -21.11 -5.25
C ASN A 18 14.77 -20.72 -6.72
N GLY A 19 15.47 -19.72 -7.24
CA GLY A 19 15.28 -19.24 -8.60
C GLY A 19 13.91 -18.58 -8.83
N ARG A 20 13.73 -18.02 -10.03
CA ARG A 20 12.43 -17.51 -10.46
C ARG A 20 11.46 -18.69 -10.57
N PRO A 21 10.28 -18.65 -9.93
CA PRO A 21 9.29 -19.72 -10.08
C PRO A 21 8.94 -19.90 -11.56
N LYS A 22 8.90 -21.17 -12.01
CA LYS A 22 8.60 -21.53 -13.39
C LYS A 22 7.20 -21.02 -13.73
N ALA A 23 7.07 -20.25 -14.81
CA ALA A 23 5.77 -19.78 -15.27
C ALA A 23 4.83 -20.98 -15.47
N ARG A 24 3.71 -20.97 -14.74
CA ARG A 24 2.68 -21.99 -14.88
C ARG A 24 2.11 -21.84 -16.30
N ARG A 25 2.07 -22.93 -17.07
CA ARG A 25 1.40 -22.92 -18.37
C ARG A 25 -0.06 -22.53 -18.14
N PRO A 26 -0.64 -21.63 -18.96
CA PRO A 26 -2.08 -21.39 -18.87
C PRO A 26 -2.78 -22.72 -19.17
N ASN A 27 -3.60 -23.18 -18.24
CA ASN A 27 -4.43 -24.37 -18.41
C ASN A 27 -5.62 -23.98 -19.31
N ASN A 28 -5.36 -23.63 -20.57
CA ASN A 28 -6.45 -23.39 -21.52
C ASN A 28 -6.97 -24.75 -21.94
N SER A 29 -8.12 -25.11 -21.40
CA SER A 29 -8.81 -26.34 -21.77
C SER A 29 -9.31 -26.18 -23.21
N ALA A 30 -9.25 -27.24 -24.02
CA ALA A 30 -9.90 -27.23 -25.34
C ALA A 30 -11.40 -26.90 -25.26
N PHE A 31 -12.00 -27.15 -24.08
CA PHE A 31 -13.38 -26.77 -23.78
C PHE A 31 -13.57 -25.26 -23.66
N ASP A 32 -12.59 -24.50 -23.18
CA ASP A 32 -12.71 -23.04 -23.06
C ASP A 32 -12.90 -22.41 -24.44
N ILE A 33 -12.16 -22.92 -25.43
CA ILE A 33 -12.28 -22.50 -26.84
C ILE A 33 -13.66 -22.81 -27.43
N ILE A 34 -14.31 -23.88 -26.98
CA ILE A 34 -15.63 -24.29 -27.47
C ILE A 34 -16.73 -23.50 -26.75
N LEU A 35 -16.58 -23.27 -25.45
CA LEU A 35 -17.54 -22.53 -24.64
C LEU A 35 -17.62 -21.05 -25.06
N ASP A 36 -16.51 -20.48 -25.51
CA ASP A 36 -16.43 -19.11 -26.04
C ASP A 36 -17.08 -18.93 -27.43
N LYS A 37 -17.44 -20.02 -28.13
CA LYS A 37 -18.11 -19.92 -29.43
C LYS A 37 -19.54 -19.43 -29.26
N SER A 38 -20.01 -18.63 -30.22
CA SER A 38 -21.38 -18.17 -30.28
C SER A 38 -22.29 -19.12 -31.07
N LEU A 39 -23.55 -19.20 -30.65
CA LEU A 39 -24.65 -19.93 -31.27
C LEU A 39 -25.82 -18.96 -31.45
N THR A 40 -26.49 -19.03 -32.60
CA THR A 40 -27.76 -18.32 -32.81
C THR A 40 -28.90 -19.15 -32.24
N VAL A 41 -29.58 -18.63 -31.24
CA VAL A 41 -30.73 -19.27 -30.58
C VAL A 41 -31.96 -18.39 -30.78
N THR A 42 -33.09 -19.00 -31.15
CA THR A 42 -34.38 -18.29 -31.25
C THR A 42 -35.04 -18.24 -29.88
N GLN A 43 -35.26 -17.05 -29.33
CA GLN A 43 -35.87 -16.84 -28.03
C GLN A 43 -37.02 -15.83 -28.18
N ASN A 44 -38.22 -16.20 -27.73
CA ASN A 44 -39.43 -15.36 -27.82
C ASN A 44 -39.71 -14.78 -29.23
N GLY A 45 -39.43 -15.56 -30.27
CA GLY A 45 -39.65 -15.17 -31.67
C GLY A 45 -38.55 -14.31 -32.31
N GLY A 46 -37.51 -13.91 -31.55
CA GLY A 46 -36.33 -13.21 -32.07
C GLY A 46 -35.09 -14.10 -32.09
N ALA A 47 -34.26 -13.98 -33.13
CA ALA A 47 -32.94 -14.62 -33.16
C ALA A 47 -31.95 -13.83 -32.30
N ARG A 48 -31.28 -14.50 -31.35
CA ARG A 48 -30.26 -13.92 -30.49
C ARG A 48 -28.99 -14.76 -30.55
N GLU A 49 -27.84 -14.10 -30.64
CA GLU A 49 -26.55 -14.74 -30.54
C GLU A 49 -26.14 -14.86 -29.06
N LEU A 50 -25.78 -16.07 -28.62
CA LEU A 50 -25.41 -16.42 -27.25
C LEU A 50 -24.18 -17.31 -27.27
N THR A 51 -23.34 -17.28 -26.24
CA THR A 51 -22.24 -18.27 -26.16
C THR A 51 -22.78 -19.67 -25.88
N VAL A 52 -21.99 -20.70 -26.19
CA VAL A 52 -22.34 -22.09 -25.87
C VAL A 52 -22.56 -22.27 -24.36
N GLU A 53 -21.74 -21.62 -23.54
CA GLU A 53 -21.91 -21.63 -22.07
C GLU A 53 -23.25 -21.03 -21.65
N GLU A 54 -23.57 -19.82 -22.11
CA GLU A 54 -24.83 -19.14 -21.80
C GLU A 54 -26.05 -19.94 -22.24
N ALA A 55 -26.00 -20.55 -23.42
CA ALA A 55 -27.09 -21.38 -23.94
C ALA A 55 -27.35 -22.60 -23.05
N LEU A 56 -26.29 -23.28 -22.60
CA LEU A 56 -26.39 -24.44 -21.70
C LEU A 56 -26.93 -24.05 -20.32
N GLU A 57 -26.51 -22.92 -19.79
CA GLU A 57 -27.01 -22.40 -18.51
C GLU A 57 -28.50 -22.06 -18.61
N LEU A 58 -28.92 -21.39 -19.68
CA LEU A 58 -30.34 -21.07 -19.92
C LEU A 58 -31.20 -22.32 -20.08
N GLN A 59 -30.74 -23.31 -20.83
CA GLN A 59 -31.45 -24.59 -20.99
C GLN A 59 -31.57 -25.32 -19.64
N THR A 60 -30.49 -25.33 -18.85
CA THR A 60 -30.50 -25.91 -17.51
C THR A 60 -31.49 -25.18 -16.60
N TYR A 61 -31.56 -23.86 -16.69
CA TYR A 61 -32.51 -23.05 -15.93
C TYR A 61 -33.96 -23.34 -16.32
N GLN A 62 -34.26 -23.40 -17.62
CA GLN A 62 -35.59 -23.77 -18.12
C GLN A 62 -36.01 -25.18 -17.65
N ALA A 63 -35.10 -26.16 -17.71
CA ALA A 63 -35.35 -27.51 -17.20
C ALA A 63 -35.58 -27.54 -15.69
N ALA A 64 -34.90 -26.67 -14.92
CA ALA A 64 -35.11 -26.53 -13.49
C ALA A 64 -36.49 -25.95 -13.17
N LEU A 65 -36.91 -24.90 -13.89
CA LEU A 65 -38.26 -24.33 -13.78
C LEU A 65 -39.35 -25.34 -14.18
N GLY A 66 -39.06 -26.21 -15.15
CA GLY A 66 -39.93 -27.33 -15.52
C GLY A 66 -39.98 -28.49 -14.52
N GLY A 67 -39.30 -28.39 -13.37
CA GLY A 67 -39.37 -29.38 -12.28
C GLY A 67 -38.32 -30.49 -12.31
N SER A 68 -37.33 -30.43 -13.21
CA SER A 68 -36.26 -31.44 -13.23
C SER A 68 -35.39 -31.34 -11.99
N ARG A 69 -35.47 -32.36 -11.11
CA ARG A 69 -34.71 -32.43 -9.86
C ARG A 69 -33.20 -32.37 -10.06
N MET A 70 -32.70 -32.79 -11.23
CA MET A 70 -31.27 -32.73 -11.53
C MET A 70 -30.83 -31.32 -11.94
N ALA A 71 -31.63 -30.65 -12.76
CA ALA A 71 -31.40 -29.27 -13.15
C ALA A 71 -31.51 -28.32 -11.94
N ILE A 72 -32.52 -28.51 -11.08
CA ILE A 72 -32.69 -27.74 -9.83
C ILE A 72 -31.42 -27.81 -8.96
N ARG A 73 -30.89 -29.02 -8.73
CA ARG A 73 -29.65 -29.20 -7.95
C ARG A 73 -28.47 -28.48 -8.60
N LYS A 74 -28.36 -28.51 -9.92
CA LYS A 74 -27.29 -27.81 -10.64
C LYS A 74 -27.40 -26.30 -10.49
N VAL A 75 -28.60 -25.72 -10.64
CA VAL A 75 -28.86 -24.29 -10.49
C VAL A 75 -28.57 -23.82 -9.06
N LEU A 76 -29.02 -24.55 -8.04
CA LEU A 76 -28.72 -24.23 -6.63
C LEU A 76 -27.21 -24.17 -6.37
N LYS A 77 -26.44 -25.09 -6.95
CA LYS A 77 -24.97 -25.09 -6.86
C LYS A 77 -24.34 -23.89 -7.57
N MET A 78 -24.92 -23.44 -8.69
CA MET A 78 -24.48 -22.21 -9.37
C MET A 78 -24.74 -20.97 -8.53
N ILE A 79 -25.91 -20.90 -7.87
CA ILE A 79 -26.26 -19.82 -6.94
C ILE A 79 -25.28 -19.80 -5.77
N GLU A 80 -25.02 -20.94 -5.12
CA GLU A 80 -24.08 -21.04 -4.01
C GLU A 80 -22.68 -20.54 -4.39
N LYS A 81 -22.18 -20.93 -5.57
CA LYS A 81 -20.90 -20.42 -6.10
C LYS A 81 -20.91 -18.91 -6.32
N ARG A 82 -22.00 -18.37 -6.86
CA ARG A 82 -22.18 -16.93 -7.07
C ARG A 82 -22.13 -16.17 -5.74
N GLU A 83 -22.89 -16.62 -4.75
CA GLU A 83 -22.93 -15.99 -3.43
C GLU A 83 -21.56 -16.05 -2.73
N ALA A 84 -20.85 -17.18 -2.82
CA ALA A 84 -19.48 -17.28 -2.29
C ALA A 84 -18.50 -16.34 -3.01
N ALA A 85 -18.64 -16.15 -4.33
CA ALA A 85 -17.82 -15.21 -5.09
C ALA A 85 -18.14 -13.75 -4.74
N LEU A 86 -19.42 -13.42 -4.54
CA LEU A 86 -19.85 -12.10 -4.09
C LEU A 86 -19.35 -11.80 -2.66
N ALA A 87 -19.45 -12.77 -1.75
CA ALA A 87 -18.94 -12.63 -0.38
C ALA A 87 -17.42 -12.39 -0.34
N LYS A 88 -16.65 -13.04 -1.22
CA LYS A 88 -15.20 -12.78 -1.36
C LYS A 88 -14.87 -11.41 -1.94
N LYS A 89 -15.76 -10.86 -2.78
CA LYS A 89 -15.62 -9.52 -3.37
C LYS A 89 -16.17 -8.42 -2.48
N ALA A 90 -16.97 -8.76 -1.46
CA ALA A 90 -17.49 -7.79 -0.53
C ALA A 90 -16.31 -7.03 0.10
N PRO A 91 -16.33 -5.69 0.12
CA PRO A 91 -15.27 -4.93 0.74
C PRO A 91 -15.18 -5.37 2.20
N VAL A 92 -13.96 -5.69 2.65
CA VAL A 92 -13.69 -5.97 4.07
C VAL A 92 -14.26 -4.79 4.84
N GLN A 93 -15.24 -5.03 5.72
CA GLN A 93 -15.81 -4.00 6.56
C GLN A 93 -14.64 -3.33 7.30
N SER A 94 -14.33 -2.08 6.98
CA SER A 94 -13.23 -1.37 7.62
C SER A 94 -13.54 -1.31 9.11
N THR A 95 -12.67 -1.89 9.94
CA THR A 95 -12.78 -1.72 11.39
C THR A 95 -12.80 -0.22 11.70
N PRO A 96 -13.71 0.26 12.57
CA PRO A 96 -13.77 1.68 12.89
C PRO A 96 -12.43 2.12 13.47
N ILE A 97 -11.73 3.00 12.76
CA ILE A 97 -10.47 3.59 13.24
C ILE A 97 -10.85 4.54 14.37
N LYS A 98 -10.35 4.26 15.57
CA LYS A 98 -10.51 5.18 16.71
C LYS A 98 -9.56 6.35 16.52
N THR A 99 -10.06 7.47 16.01
CA THR A 99 -9.31 8.73 15.94
C THR A 99 -9.39 9.46 17.27
N GLU A 100 -8.24 9.70 17.89
CA GLU A 100 -8.10 10.53 19.09
C GLU A 100 -7.43 11.84 18.71
N PHE A 101 -7.99 12.98 19.16
CA PHE A 101 -7.43 14.31 18.95
C PHE A 101 -6.78 14.80 20.24
N HIS A 102 -5.46 15.04 20.20
CA HIS A 102 -4.70 15.62 21.31
C HIS A 102 -4.30 17.05 20.95
N TYR A 103 -4.80 18.05 21.68
CA TYR A 103 -4.50 19.47 21.49
C TYR A 103 -3.30 19.94 22.32
N THR A 104 -2.29 19.10 22.45
CA THR A 104 -1.04 19.43 23.13
C THR A 104 0.06 19.62 22.08
N SER A 105 0.93 20.61 22.28
CA SER A 105 2.13 20.79 21.43
C SER A 105 3.04 19.56 21.45
N ASP A 106 2.89 18.71 22.47
CA ASP A 106 3.70 17.51 22.67
C ASP A 106 3.27 16.33 21.80
N ASN A 107 2.11 16.41 21.13
CA ASN A 107 1.64 15.35 20.25
C ASN A 107 2.61 15.08 19.09
N ALA A 108 3.31 16.11 18.62
CA ALA A 108 4.27 16.03 17.52
C ALA A 108 5.63 15.51 17.99
N ASN A 109 5.92 15.53 19.28
CA ASN A 109 7.21 15.15 19.83
C ASN A 109 7.54 13.68 19.53
N GLU A 110 6.57 12.79 19.72
CA GLU A 110 6.75 11.36 19.45
C GLU A 110 6.98 11.09 17.95
N ALA A 111 6.23 11.77 17.08
CA ALA A 111 6.43 11.67 15.64
C ALA A 111 7.82 12.20 15.23
N MET A 112 8.25 13.34 15.78
CA MET A 112 9.58 13.90 15.52
C MET A 112 10.69 12.98 16.01
N ARG A 113 10.51 12.27 17.14
CA ARG A 113 11.45 11.26 17.65
C ARG A 113 11.55 10.06 16.71
N LEU A 114 10.41 9.52 16.29
CA LEU A 114 10.36 8.37 15.37
C LEU A 114 10.97 8.69 14.00
N LEU A 115 10.85 9.93 13.54
CA LEU A 115 11.44 10.42 12.30
C LEU A 115 12.90 10.88 12.47
N ASP A 116 13.49 10.75 13.66
CA ASP A 116 14.83 11.21 13.99
C ASP A 116 15.06 12.71 13.68
N ILE A 117 13.99 13.51 13.75
CA ILE A 117 14.04 14.97 13.54
C ILE A 117 14.44 15.68 14.83
N ALA A 118 13.88 15.23 15.96
CA ALA A 118 14.14 15.78 17.26
C ALA A 118 14.17 14.68 18.33
N GLU A 119 14.97 14.89 19.37
CA GLU A 119 15.10 13.97 20.49
C GLU A 119 15.01 14.73 21.83
N PRO A 120 14.53 14.09 22.90
CA PRO A 120 14.50 14.71 24.21
C PRO A 120 15.92 14.96 24.71
N ASP A 121 16.15 16.12 25.33
CA ASP A 121 17.41 16.41 26.00
C ASP A 121 17.54 15.59 27.29
N PRO A 122 18.55 14.70 27.42
CA PRO A 122 18.74 13.91 28.64
C PRO A 122 18.95 14.76 29.90
N GLY A 123 19.45 15.99 29.77
CA GLY A 123 19.69 16.89 30.91
C GLY A 123 18.47 17.71 31.33
N MET A 124 17.45 17.80 30.48
CA MET A 124 16.21 18.56 30.73
C MET A 124 14.99 17.82 30.18
N GLU A 125 14.87 16.56 30.58
CA GLU A 125 13.82 15.64 30.13
C GLU A 125 12.43 16.27 30.33
N GLY A 126 11.62 16.26 29.25
CA GLY A 126 10.28 16.84 29.24
C GLY A 126 10.20 18.38 29.16
N ARG A 127 11.33 19.11 29.23
CA ARG A 127 11.36 20.58 29.11
C ARG A 127 12.07 21.08 27.85
N ARG A 128 13.06 20.34 27.36
CA ARG A 128 13.81 20.70 26.15
C ARG A 128 13.96 19.51 25.22
N TRP A 129 13.82 19.78 23.94
CA TRP A 129 14.10 18.86 22.85
C TRP A 129 15.21 19.44 21.98
N PHE A 130 16.14 18.59 21.57
CA PHE A 130 17.11 18.93 20.55
C PHE A 130 16.55 18.59 19.18
N VAL A 131 16.76 19.49 18.22
CA VAL A 131 16.63 19.18 16.80
C VAL A 131 17.93 18.55 16.33
N ASN A 132 17.85 17.45 15.59
CA ASN A 132 19.04 16.80 15.06
C ASN A 132 19.73 17.68 14.00
N ALA A 133 21.07 17.60 13.94
CA ALA A 133 21.89 18.45 13.08
C ALA A 133 21.45 18.42 11.60
N TRP A 134 21.04 17.26 11.09
CA TRP A 134 20.59 17.12 9.70
C TRP A 134 19.31 17.93 9.42
N ALA A 135 18.37 17.95 10.36
CA ALA A 135 17.09 18.65 10.22
C ALA A 135 17.32 20.17 10.29
N THR A 136 18.15 20.62 11.22
CA THR A 136 18.59 22.03 11.28
C THR A 136 19.35 22.43 10.01
N GLN A 137 20.26 21.59 9.52
CA GLN A 137 21.00 21.85 8.29
C GLN A 137 20.08 21.96 7.06
N ALA A 138 19.06 21.10 6.98
CA ALA A 138 18.05 21.15 5.93
C ALA A 138 17.18 22.40 6.00
N ALA A 139 16.93 22.95 7.19
CA ALA A 139 16.25 24.24 7.35
C ALA A 139 17.15 25.40 6.90
N LEU A 140 18.43 25.40 7.29
CA LEU A 140 19.42 26.43 6.93
C LEU A 140 19.75 26.46 5.43
N SER A 141 19.62 25.33 4.73
CA SER A 141 19.91 25.23 3.29
C SER A 141 18.77 25.68 2.38
N ARG A 142 17.60 26.04 2.93
CA ARG A 142 16.43 26.44 2.14
C ARG A 142 16.69 27.74 1.36
N PRO A 143 16.26 27.82 0.08
CA PRO A 143 16.32 29.05 -0.69
C PRO A 143 15.48 30.16 -0.05
N GLY A 144 16.00 31.38 0.00
CA GLY A 144 15.40 32.51 0.70
C GLY A 144 16.30 32.97 1.84
N ARG A 145 17.27 33.86 1.52
CA ARG A 145 18.30 34.27 2.49
C ARG A 145 17.70 35.13 3.60
N LYS A 146 17.53 34.56 4.80
CA LYS A 146 17.48 35.35 6.04
C LYS A 146 18.90 35.58 6.54
N ARG A 147 19.21 36.81 6.94
CA ARG A 147 20.37 37.10 7.79
C ARG A 147 19.97 36.69 9.21
N TYR A 148 20.82 35.92 9.87
CA TYR A 148 20.61 35.55 11.26
C TYR A 148 21.34 36.53 12.18
N GLU A 149 20.64 37.04 13.18
CA GLU A 149 21.26 37.83 14.25
C GLU A 149 22.06 36.93 15.19
N GLY A 150 23.09 37.44 15.88
CA GLY A 150 23.89 36.65 16.82
C GLY A 150 23.05 35.87 17.84
N LYS A 151 21.99 36.50 18.37
CA LYS A 151 21.04 35.86 19.29
C LYS A 151 20.27 34.69 18.65
N GLU A 152 19.92 34.79 17.37
CA GLU A 152 19.26 33.71 16.64
C GLU A 152 20.22 32.54 16.40
N VAL A 153 21.47 32.84 16.07
CA VAL A 153 22.53 31.84 15.92
C VAL A 153 22.75 31.08 17.23
N ASP A 154 22.81 31.79 18.35
CA ASP A 154 22.98 31.18 19.66
C ASP A 154 21.78 30.32 20.05
N ASN A 155 20.56 30.78 19.77
CA ASN A 155 19.35 29.97 19.96
C ASN A 155 19.38 28.70 19.10
N ILE A 156 19.71 28.81 17.80
CA ILE A 156 19.79 27.65 16.90
C ILE A 156 20.84 26.66 17.41
N LYS A 157 22.01 27.13 17.87
CA LYS A 157 23.04 26.27 18.46
C LYS A 157 22.57 25.61 19.75
N PHE A 158 21.85 26.34 20.60
CA PHE A 158 21.34 25.85 21.88
C PHE A 158 20.30 24.72 21.72
N PHE A 159 19.48 24.77 20.67
CA PHE A 159 18.45 23.77 20.38
C PHE A 159 18.89 22.70 19.37
N THR A 160 20.11 22.75 18.83
CA THR A 160 20.57 21.76 17.85
C THR A 160 21.57 20.80 18.46
N LYS A 161 21.31 19.50 18.33
CA LYS A 161 22.29 18.45 18.64
C LYS A 161 23.49 18.57 17.71
N ASP A 162 24.70 18.41 18.24
CA ASP A 162 25.95 18.48 17.45
C ASP A 162 26.06 19.75 16.59
N CYS A 163 25.67 20.90 17.17
CA CYS A 163 25.58 22.19 16.45
C CYS A 163 26.89 22.62 15.76
N ASN A 164 28.04 22.13 16.22
CA ASN A 164 29.35 22.37 15.60
C ASN A 164 29.47 21.78 14.18
N THR A 165 28.59 20.86 13.79
CA THR A 165 28.57 20.26 12.45
C THR A 165 27.82 21.10 11.41
N LEU A 166 27.11 22.15 11.83
CA LEU A 166 26.28 22.98 10.96
C LEU A 166 27.11 23.87 10.03
N ARG A 167 26.71 23.89 8.77
CA ARG A 167 27.19 24.82 7.75
C ARG A 167 26.22 25.98 7.63
N TRP A 168 26.71 27.15 8.01
CA TRP A 168 25.93 28.36 7.98
C TRP A 168 25.90 29.00 6.59
N PRO A 169 24.78 29.61 6.19
CA PRO A 169 24.66 30.31 4.93
C PRO A 169 25.60 31.53 4.89
N ARG A 170 26.17 31.81 3.71
CA ARG A 170 27.09 32.93 3.50
C ARG A 170 26.34 34.27 3.64
N GLY A 171 26.58 34.95 4.75
CA GLY A 171 26.15 36.32 5.06
C GLY A 171 26.68 36.68 6.45
N ASN A 172 27.49 37.73 6.55
CA ASN A 172 28.18 38.10 7.78
C ASN A 172 27.19 38.27 8.94
N TYR A 173 27.44 37.56 10.04
CA TYR A 173 26.87 37.82 11.35
C TYR A 173 27.22 39.26 11.75
N ARG A 174 26.26 40.00 12.31
CA ARG A 174 26.55 41.23 13.05
C ARG A 174 26.61 40.88 14.53
#